data_AF-A0A7X2CHS9-F1
#
_entry.id   AF-A0A7X2CHS9-F1
#
_cell.length_a   1.000
_cell.length_b   1.000
_cell.length_c   1.000
_cell.angle_alpha   90.00
_cell.angle_beta   90.00
_cell.angle_gamma   90.00
#
_symmetry.space_group_name_H-M   'P 1'
#
loop_
_entity.id
_entity.type
_entity.pdbx_description
1 polymer ?
#
loop_
_entity_poly.entity_id
_entity_poly.type
_entity_poly.pdbx_seq_one_letter_code
_entity_poly.pdbx_strand_id
1 'polypeptide(L)'
;MERKLLHTHMHTAELILRETEPGVMYRYMENHGYRYATLALGVAEQNTLAGVVALSFMKETAAAQGVPIDDVKVDSVLRSMASEYIKALSLQNEGGIITVARDIRYDEAWKFHSKVFIDAGYSPDAWTLNSVFSVLPDADCEAYWNKVLVSAGDTRAELELAVNTYVLMRLV
;
A
#
# COMPACT_ATOMS: atom_id res chain seq x y z
N MET A 1 -10.35 14.48 18.82
CA MET A 1 -9.80 15.46 17.87
C MET A 1 -9.23 14.68 16.71
N GLU A 2 -9.86 14.69 15.54
CA GLU A 2 -9.31 14.06 14.34
C GLU A 2 -8.02 14.80 13.95
N ARG A 3 -6.93 14.05 13.77
CA ARG A 3 -5.63 14.61 13.37
C ARG A 3 -5.74 15.03 11.90
N LYS A 4 -5.60 16.32 11.60
CA LYS A 4 -5.63 16.82 10.22
C LYS A 4 -4.35 16.41 9.48
N LEU A 5 -4.50 15.85 8.29
CA LEU A 5 -3.40 15.54 7.38
C LEU A 5 -2.97 16.82 6.64
N LEU A 6 -1.67 17.04 6.48
CA LEU A 6 -1.12 18.32 6.00
C LEU A 6 -0.22 18.13 4.78
N HIS A 7 -0.26 19.08 3.85
CA HIS A 7 0.61 19.07 2.66
C HIS A 7 2.10 19.16 3.03
N THR A 8 2.44 19.87 4.10
CA THR A 8 3.83 19.94 4.59
C THR A 8 4.41 18.56 4.89
N HIS A 9 3.58 17.58 5.25
CA HIS A 9 4.02 16.20 5.42
C HIS A 9 4.50 15.58 4.11
N MET A 10 3.88 15.91 2.96
CA MET A 10 4.29 15.35 1.66
C MET A 10 5.68 15.83 1.28
N HIS A 11 5.93 17.14 1.42
CA HIS A 11 7.25 17.70 1.13
C HIS A 11 8.34 17.06 2.01
N THR A 12 8.08 16.92 3.32
CA THR A 12 9.02 16.25 4.23
C THR A 12 9.19 14.77 3.88
N ALA A 13 8.10 14.06 3.55
CA ALA A 13 8.15 12.66 3.15
C ALA A 13 8.96 12.44 1.86
N GLU A 14 8.84 13.33 0.88
CA GLU A 14 9.66 13.31 -0.34
C GLU A 14 11.14 13.48 -0.04
N LEU A 15 11.50 14.42 0.85
CA LEU A 15 12.89 14.62 1.26
C LEU A 15 13.43 13.39 2.00
N ILE A 16 12.66 12.82 2.92
CA ILE A 16 13.05 11.59 3.63
C ILE A 16 13.27 10.45 2.62
N LEU A 17 12.33 10.24 1.68
CA LEU A 17 12.43 9.15 0.71
C LEU A 17 13.63 9.30 -0.23
N ARG A 18 14.08 10.53 -0.53
CA ARG A 18 15.28 10.76 -1.36
C ARG A 18 16.57 10.32 -0.65
N GLU A 19 16.64 10.55 0.65
CA GLU A 19 17.87 10.36 1.44
C GLU A 19 17.91 9.02 2.19
N THR A 20 16.78 8.29 2.24
CA THR A 20 16.63 7.10 3.09
C THR A 20 15.79 6.00 2.44
N GLU A 21 15.57 4.91 3.17
CA GLU A 21 14.71 3.80 2.76
C GLU A 21 13.22 4.08 2.97
N PRO A 22 12.32 3.42 2.20
CA PRO A 22 10.87 3.63 2.29
C PRO A 22 10.30 3.51 3.71
N GLY A 23 10.84 2.60 4.53
CA GLY A 23 10.40 2.41 5.91
C GLY A 23 10.55 3.67 6.78
N VAL A 24 11.61 4.46 6.60
CA VAL A 24 11.80 5.72 7.35
C VAL A 24 10.72 6.74 6.97
N MET A 25 10.41 6.84 5.67
CA MET A 25 9.33 7.69 5.17
C MET A 25 7.97 7.24 5.71
N TYR A 26 7.65 5.94 5.63
CA TYR A 26 6.38 5.44 6.12
C TYR A 26 6.22 5.63 7.63
N ARG A 27 7.28 5.45 8.41
CA ARG A 27 7.26 5.74 9.86
C ARG A 27 6.99 7.22 10.16
N TYR A 28 7.57 8.13 9.38
CA TYR A 28 7.24 9.55 9.49
C TYR A 28 5.76 9.79 9.24
N MET A 29 5.20 9.21 8.17
CA MET A 29 3.80 9.39 7.79
C MET A 29 2.84 8.74 8.80
N GLU A 30 3.12 7.53 9.26
CA GLU A 30 2.37 6.86 10.33
C GLU A 30 2.24 7.76 11.58
N ASN A 31 3.34 8.37 12.03
CA ASN A 31 3.33 9.28 13.18
C ASN A 31 2.42 10.52 12.99
N HIS A 32 2.10 10.86 11.74
CA HIS A 32 1.18 11.95 11.37
C HIS A 32 -0.25 11.47 11.11
N GLY A 33 -0.55 10.18 11.27
CA GLY A 33 -1.90 9.62 11.18
C GLY A 33 -2.29 9.05 9.82
N TYR A 34 -1.32 8.86 8.93
CA TYR A 34 -1.55 8.18 7.65
C TYR A 34 -1.55 6.67 7.83
N ARG A 35 -2.70 6.03 7.58
CA ARG A 35 -2.96 4.62 7.90
C ARG A 35 -2.43 3.69 6.82
N TYR A 36 -2.45 4.13 5.57
CA TYR A 36 -1.74 3.39 4.51
C TYR A 36 -0.26 3.27 4.84
N ALA A 37 0.34 4.30 5.47
CA ALA A 37 1.74 4.26 5.86
C ALA A 37 2.02 3.18 6.91
N THR A 38 1.12 2.94 7.87
CA THR A 38 1.24 1.80 8.81
C THR A 38 1.24 0.47 8.08
N LEU A 39 0.30 0.25 7.15
CA LEU A 39 0.25 -0.97 6.34
C LEU A 39 1.54 -1.17 5.53
N ALA A 40 1.97 -0.12 4.82
CA ALA A 40 3.12 -0.18 3.93
C ALA A 40 4.46 -0.26 4.69
N LEU A 41 4.55 0.31 5.90
CA LEU A 41 5.68 0.12 6.80
C LEU A 41 5.85 -1.35 7.17
N GLY A 42 4.75 -2.03 7.49
CA GLY A 42 4.74 -3.45 7.81
C GLY A 42 5.27 -4.34 6.69
N VAL A 43 5.02 -3.96 5.44
CA VAL A 43 5.57 -4.61 4.23
C VAL A 43 7.05 -4.25 4.07
N ALA A 44 7.40 -2.97 4.11
CA ALA A 44 8.76 -2.49 3.87
C ALA A 44 9.78 -3.01 4.90
N GLU A 45 9.36 -3.19 6.16
CA GLU A 45 10.22 -3.70 7.24
C GLU A 45 10.03 -5.20 7.50
N GLN A 46 9.09 -5.84 6.80
CA GLN A 46 8.78 -7.28 6.94
C GLN A 46 8.50 -7.70 8.40
N ASN A 47 7.92 -6.80 9.20
CA ASN A 47 7.73 -6.99 10.64
C ASN A 47 6.26 -7.20 11.06
N THR A 48 5.36 -7.29 10.08
CA THR A 48 3.94 -7.62 10.27
C THR A 48 3.58 -8.92 9.56
N LEU A 49 2.53 -9.60 10.01
CA LEU A 49 2.05 -10.82 9.36
C LEU A 49 1.60 -10.51 7.92
N ALA A 50 0.81 -9.45 7.76
CA ALA A 50 0.33 -9.01 6.46
C ALA A 50 1.50 -8.64 5.52
N GLY A 51 2.54 -7.98 6.04
CA GLY A 51 3.72 -7.58 5.28
C GLY A 51 4.52 -8.75 4.72
N VAL A 52 4.83 -9.74 5.56
CA VAL A 52 5.56 -10.95 5.14
C VAL A 52 4.77 -11.72 4.09
N VAL A 53 3.47 -11.93 4.32
CA VAL A 53 2.60 -12.65 3.38
C VAL A 53 2.49 -11.92 2.04
N ALA A 54 2.36 -10.59 2.04
CA ALA A 54 2.28 -9.80 0.82
C ALA A 54 3.54 -9.92 -0.05
N LEU A 55 4.74 -9.91 0.55
CA LEU A 55 5.99 -10.07 -0.19
C LEU A 55 6.16 -11.49 -0.73
N SER A 56 5.82 -12.52 0.05
CA SER A 56 5.82 -13.91 -0.43
C SER A 56 4.88 -14.07 -1.62
N PHE A 57 3.65 -13.57 -1.50
CA PHE A 57 2.65 -13.63 -2.56
C PHE A 57 3.11 -12.93 -3.85
N MET A 58 3.71 -11.74 -3.72
CA MET A 58 4.28 -11.00 -4.86
C MET A 58 5.34 -11.84 -5.59
N LYS A 59 6.27 -12.43 -4.84
CA LYS A 59 7.35 -13.28 -5.39
C LYS A 59 6.80 -14.53 -6.09
N GLU A 60 5.87 -15.22 -5.45
CA GLU A 60 5.25 -16.44 -5.97
C GLU A 60 4.44 -16.16 -7.24
N THR A 61 3.64 -15.08 -7.24
CA THR A 61 2.82 -14.70 -8.39
C THR A 61 3.68 -14.32 -9.59
N ALA A 62 4.72 -13.51 -9.37
CA ALA A 62 5.66 -13.13 -10.42
C ALA A 62 6.38 -14.36 -11.00
N ALA A 63 6.83 -15.29 -10.15
CA ALA A 63 7.45 -16.54 -10.58
C ALA A 63 6.49 -17.44 -11.37
N ALA A 64 5.23 -17.56 -10.95
CA ALA A 64 4.20 -18.32 -11.66
C ALA A 64 3.88 -17.74 -13.06
N GLN A 65 4.05 -16.43 -13.23
CA GLN A 65 3.94 -15.73 -14.52
C GLN A 65 5.22 -15.83 -15.37
N GLY A 66 6.24 -16.56 -14.92
CA GLY A 66 7.50 -16.76 -15.64
C GLY A 66 8.49 -15.60 -15.53
N VAL A 67 8.21 -14.63 -14.65
CA VAL A 67 9.05 -13.44 -14.43
C VAL A 67 9.35 -13.35 -12.92
N PRO A 68 10.28 -14.15 -12.37
CA PRO A 68 10.61 -14.06 -10.95
C PRO A 68 11.16 -12.67 -10.58
N ILE A 69 10.90 -12.25 -9.33
CA ILE A 69 11.38 -10.97 -8.78
C ILE A 69 12.48 -11.23 -7.75
N ASP A 70 13.65 -10.61 -7.94
CA ASP A 70 14.76 -10.65 -7.00
C ASP A 70 14.65 -9.53 -5.95
N ASP A 71 15.50 -9.58 -4.92
CA ASP A 71 15.43 -8.61 -3.81
C ASP A 71 15.75 -7.18 -4.26
N VAL A 72 16.64 -6.99 -5.24
CA VAL A 72 16.95 -5.67 -5.82
C VAL A 72 15.72 -5.06 -6.46
N LYS A 73 14.95 -5.88 -7.19
CA LYS A 73 13.71 -5.44 -7.81
C LYS A 73 12.61 -5.22 -6.77
N VAL A 74 12.53 -6.04 -5.72
CA VAL A 74 11.61 -5.80 -4.58
C VAL A 74 11.88 -4.41 -3.97
N ASP A 75 13.13 -4.08 -3.67
CA ASP A 75 13.50 -2.78 -3.11
C ASP A 75 13.11 -1.63 -4.04
N SER A 76 13.33 -1.79 -5.35
CA SER A 76 12.89 -0.84 -6.37
C SER A 76 11.37 -0.67 -6.41
N VAL A 77 10.59 -1.76 -6.28
CA VAL A 77 9.13 -1.73 -6.24
C VAL A 77 8.66 -1.00 -4.99
N LEU A 78 9.20 -1.33 -3.81
CA LEU A 78 8.83 -0.69 -2.54
C LEU A 78 9.11 0.82 -2.55
N ARG A 79 10.24 1.25 -3.14
CA ARG A 79 10.56 2.67 -3.31
C ARG A 79 9.62 3.38 -4.28
N SER A 80 9.23 2.73 -5.37
CA SER A 80 8.24 3.26 -6.31
C SER A 80 6.86 3.37 -5.67
N MET A 81 6.42 2.38 -4.88
CA MET A 81 5.17 2.44 -4.12
C MET A 81 5.15 3.63 -3.16
N ALA A 82 6.25 3.85 -2.45
CA ALA A 82 6.42 5.00 -1.56
C ALA A 82 6.31 6.34 -2.29
N SER A 83 6.94 6.46 -3.47
CA SER A 83 6.89 7.67 -4.28
C SER A 83 5.47 7.94 -4.81
N GLU A 84 4.81 6.92 -5.36
CA GLU A 84 3.47 7.08 -5.91
C GLU A 84 2.41 7.33 -4.83
N TYR A 85 2.59 6.78 -3.63
CA TYR A 85 1.74 7.11 -2.49
C TYR A 85 1.78 8.61 -2.15
N ILE A 86 2.97 9.20 -2.07
CA ILE A 86 3.12 10.64 -1.82
C ILE A 86 2.45 11.45 -2.94
N LYS A 87 2.65 11.05 -4.21
CA LYS A 87 1.97 11.69 -5.35
C LYS A 87 0.45 11.60 -5.23
N ALA A 88 -0.10 10.44 -4.90
CA ALA A 88 -1.54 10.24 -4.75
C ALA A 88 -2.15 11.17 -3.68
N LEU A 89 -1.46 11.36 -2.55
CA LEU A 89 -1.88 12.31 -1.52
C LEU A 89 -1.77 13.76 -1.99
N SER A 90 -0.69 14.12 -2.69
CA SER A 90 -0.47 15.47 -3.22
C SER A 90 -1.53 15.89 -4.26
N LEU A 91 -2.04 14.95 -5.06
CA LEU A 91 -3.09 15.20 -6.06
C LEU A 91 -4.45 15.58 -5.46
N GLN A 92 -4.71 15.27 -4.18
CA GLN A 92 -5.95 15.70 -3.51
C GLN A 92 -6.06 17.23 -3.36
N ASN A 93 -4.99 17.97 -3.68
CA ASN A 93 -4.88 19.41 -3.54
C ASN A 93 -5.04 20.18 -4.88
N GLU A 94 -5.53 19.56 -5.97
CA GLU A 94 -5.74 20.25 -7.25
C GLU A 94 -6.83 21.36 -7.24
N GLY A 95 -7.24 21.85 -6.06
CA GLY A 95 -8.18 22.96 -5.86
C GLY A 95 -7.69 24.09 -4.93
N GLY A 96 -6.41 24.13 -4.54
CA GLY A 96 -5.82 25.24 -3.75
C GLY A 96 -6.00 25.15 -2.22
N ILE A 97 -6.25 23.95 -1.68
CA ILE A 97 -6.44 23.69 -0.25
C ILE A 97 -5.17 23.05 0.34
N ILE A 98 -4.38 23.80 1.12
CA ILE A 98 -3.10 23.35 1.72
C ILE A 98 -3.22 22.11 2.66
N THR A 99 -4.42 21.62 2.94
CA THR A 99 -4.64 20.40 3.74
C THR A 99 -4.95 19.20 2.87
N VAL A 100 -4.30 18.08 3.16
CA VAL A 100 -4.72 16.77 2.65
C VAL A 100 -6.02 16.41 3.38
N ALA A 101 -7.12 16.23 2.64
CA ALA A 101 -8.44 16.07 3.26
C ALA A 101 -8.62 14.70 3.92
N ARG A 102 -8.00 13.65 3.36
CA ARG A 102 -8.13 12.26 3.79
C ARG A 102 -6.91 11.43 3.36
N ASP A 103 -6.78 10.23 3.92
CA ASP A 103 -5.87 9.23 3.37
C ASP A 103 -6.41 8.69 2.01
N ILE A 104 -5.63 7.85 1.34
CA ILE A 104 -5.98 7.28 0.03
C ILE A 104 -7.17 6.30 0.10
N ARG A 105 -8.00 6.33 -0.95
CA ARG A 105 -9.09 5.38 -1.19
C ARG A 105 -8.60 4.12 -1.90
N TYR A 106 -9.48 3.11 -2.01
CA TYR A 106 -9.14 1.85 -2.68
C TYR A 106 -8.77 2.06 -4.16
N ASP A 107 -9.45 2.97 -4.85
CA ASP A 107 -9.26 3.24 -6.28
C ASP A 107 -7.92 3.94 -6.54
N GLU A 108 -7.54 4.88 -5.67
CA GLU A 108 -6.24 5.52 -5.67
C GLU A 108 -5.12 4.51 -5.38
N ALA A 109 -5.31 3.65 -4.37
CA ALA A 109 -4.40 2.56 -4.05
C ALA A 109 -4.21 1.61 -5.25
N TRP A 110 -5.31 1.13 -5.82
CA TRP A 110 -5.29 0.23 -6.97
C TRP A 110 -4.60 0.86 -8.18
N LYS A 111 -4.89 2.14 -8.46
CA LYS A 111 -4.30 2.86 -9.58
C LYS A 111 -2.78 2.91 -9.48
N PHE A 112 -2.22 3.31 -8.34
CA PHE A 112 -0.77 3.40 -8.25
C PHE A 112 -0.09 2.04 -8.06
N HIS A 113 -0.71 1.08 -7.36
CA HIS A 113 -0.16 -0.28 -7.26
C HIS A 113 -0.03 -0.89 -8.65
N SER A 114 -1.10 -0.83 -9.45
CA SER A 114 -1.11 -1.32 -10.83
C SER A 114 -0.04 -0.64 -11.67
N LYS A 115 0.07 0.70 -11.56
CA LYS A 115 1.11 1.46 -12.27
C LYS A 115 2.51 0.98 -11.90
N VAL A 116 2.83 0.85 -10.61
CA VAL A 116 4.17 0.43 -10.16
C VAL A 116 4.51 -0.97 -10.64
N PHE A 117 3.58 -1.92 -10.56
CA PHE A 117 3.83 -3.27 -11.06
C PHE A 117 4.03 -3.31 -12.58
N ILE A 118 3.17 -2.63 -13.34
CA ILE A 118 3.27 -2.56 -14.81
C ILE A 118 4.60 -1.92 -15.22
N ASP A 119 4.96 -0.78 -14.63
CA ASP A 119 6.23 -0.08 -14.93
C ASP A 119 7.45 -0.93 -14.55
N ALA A 120 7.32 -1.82 -13.57
CA ALA A 120 8.36 -2.76 -13.15
C ALA A 120 8.43 -4.04 -14.01
N GLY A 121 7.47 -4.26 -14.92
CA GLY A 121 7.40 -5.43 -15.81
C GLY A 121 6.57 -6.60 -15.28
N TYR A 122 5.67 -6.35 -14.32
CA TYR A 122 4.84 -7.36 -13.66
C TYR A 122 3.34 -7.10 -13.86
N SER A 123 2.53 -8.15 -13.74
CA SER A 123 1.08 -8.00 -13.66
C SER A 123 0.66 -7.30 -12.36
N PRO A 124 -0.40 -6.48 -12.36
CA PRO A 124 -1.06 -6.03 -11.13
C PRO A 124 -1.46 -7.18 -10.18
N ASP A 125 -1.59 -8.41 -10.68
CA ASP A 125 -1.84 -9.60 -9.86
C ASP A 125 -0.75 -9.88 -8.84
N ALA A 126 0.47 -9.35 -9.03
CA ALA A 126 1.53 -9.43 -8.02
C ALA A 126 1.18 -8.64 -6.74
N TRP A 127 0.13 -7.80 -6.78
CA TRP A 127 -0.47 -7.20 -5.59
C TRP A 127 -1.56 -8.08 -5.00
N THR A 128 -1.43 -8.43 -3.71
CA THR A 128 -2.37 -9.31 -3.01
C THR A 128 -3.83 -8.85 -3.09
N LEU A 129 -4.09 -7.55 -2.94
CA LEU A 129 -5.46 -7.03 -2.95
C LEU A 129 -6.05 -6.92 -4.36
N ASN A 130 -5.26 -7.05 -5.44
CA ASN A 130 -5.81 -7.12 -6.79
C ASN A 130 -6.76 -8.32 -6.93
N SER A 131 -6.35 -9.48 -6.38
CA SER A 131 -7.17 -10.70 -6.35
C SER A 131 -8.45 -10.55 -5.52
N VAL A 132 -8.44 -9.68 -4.50
CA VAL A 132 -9.62 -9.43 -3.67
C VAL A 132 -10.58 -8.47 -4.39
N PHE A 133 -10.04 -7.39 -4.97
CA PHE A 133 -10.86 -6.39 -5.66
C PHE A 133 -11.42 -6.89 -6.99
N SER A 134 -10.86 -7.95 -7.58
CA SER A 134 -11.41 -8.58 -8.79
C SER A 134 -12.66 -9.42 -8.54
N VAL A 135 -12.89 -9.86 -7.29
CA VAL A 135 -14.04 -10.70 -6.92
C VAL A 135 -15.12 -9.96 -6.13
N LEU A 136 -14.75 -8.89 -5.45
CA LEU A 136 -15.71 -8.06 -4.72
C LEU A 136 -16.51 -7.17 -5.68
N PRO A 137 -17.80 -6.92 -5.40
CA PRO A 137 -18.52 -5.83 -6.04
C PRO A 137 -17.83 -4.49 -5.77
N ASP A 138 -17.81 -3.58 -6.76
CA ASP A 138 -17.18 -2.24 -6.62
C ASP A 138 -17.65 -1.48 -5.37
N ALA A 139 -18.92 -1.63 -5.01
CA ALA A 139 -19.52 -1.01 -3.83
C ALA A 139 -18.89 -1.47 -2.50
N ASP A 140 -18.29 -2.67 -2.47
CA ASP A 140 -17.71 -3.28 -1.28
C ASP A 140 -16.19 -3.07 -1.19
N CYS A 141 -15.53 -2.68 -2.28
CA CYS A 141 -14.07 -2.51 -2.36
C CYS A 141 -13.54 -1.46 -1.36
N GLU A 142 -14.20 -0.30 -1.26
CA GLU A 142 -13.82 0.75 -0.31
C GLU A 142 -14.02 0.30 1.14
N ALA A 143 -15.09 -0.46 1.44
CA ALA A 143 -15.32 -0.99 2.77
C ALA A 143 -14.24 -2.01 3.16
N TYR A 144 -13.86 -2.89 2.22
CA TYR A 144 -12.77 -3.85 2.42
C TYR A 144 -11.43 -3.13 2.62
N TRP A 145 -11.13 -2.14 1.79
CA TRP A 145 -9.93 -1.31 1.91
C TRP A 145 -9.82 -0.65 3.28
N ASN A 146 -10.91 -0.04 3.76
CA ASN A 146 -10.93 0.55 5.09
C ASN A 146 -10.69 -0.49 6.19
N LYS A 147 -11.20 -1.72 6.05
CA LYS A 147 -10.90 -2.82 6.97
C LYS A 147 -9.41 -3.17 6.96
N VAL A 148 -8.77 -3.24 5.78
CA VAL A 148 -7.31 -3.43 5.65
C VAL A 148 -6.55 -2.35 6.44
N LEU A 149 -6.91 -1.08 6.25
CA LEU A 149 -6.27 0.04 6.95
C LEU A 149 -6.53 0.05 8.47
N VAL A 150 -7.63 -0.54 8.96
CA VAL A 150 -7.92 -0.72 10.40
C VAL A 150 -7.13 -1.85 11.01
N SER A 151 -6.95 -2.93 10.28
CA SER A 151 -6.19 -4.06 10.79
C SER A 151 -4.69 -3.77 10.88
N ALA A 152 -4.14 -2.93 10.01
CA ALA A 152 -2.70 -2.69 9.92
C ALA A 152 -2.07 -2.30 11.27
N GLY A 153 -1.04 -3.05 11.69
CA GLY A 153 -0.35 -2.85 12.97
C GLY A 153 -1.02 -3.50 14.19
N ASP A 154 -2.20 -4.10 14.05
CA ASP A 154 -2.86 -4.92 15.08
C ASP A 154 -2.78 -6.41 14.70
N THR A 155 -1.94 -7.17 15.40
CA THR A 155 -1.69 -8.58 15.08
C THR A 155 -2.95 -9.44 15.03
N ARG A 156 -3.93 -9.19 15.92
CA ARG A 156 -5.16 -9.99 15.94
C ARG A 156 -6.04 -9.62 14.75
N ALA A 157 -6.21 -8.34 14.50
CA ALA A 157 -7.02 -7.86 13.38
C ALA A 157 -6.37 -8.21 12.02
N GLU A 158 -5.04 -8.23 11.93
CA GLU A 158 -4.29 -8.71 10.75
C GLU A 158 -4.53 -10.20 10.52
N LEU A 159 -4.52 -11.02 11.57
CA LEU A 159 -4.80 -12.45 11.44
C LEU A 159 -6.24 -12.71 10.97
N GLU A 160 -7.22 -12.03 11.58
CA GLU A 160 -8.63 -12.13 11.18
C GLU A 160 -8.83 -11.65 9.73
N LEU A 161 -8.13 -10.59 9.32
CA LEU A 161 -8.14 -10.11 7.94
C LEU A 161 -7.49 -11.12 6.97
N ALA A 162 -6.34 -11.71 7.33
CA ALA A 162 -5.63 -12.66 6.49
C ALA A 162 -6.50 -13.88 6.14
N VAL A 163 -7.28 -14.39 7.11
CA VAL A 163 -8.25 -15.48 6.86
C VAL A 163 -9.31 -15.07 5.85
N ASN A 164 -9.87 -13.86 5.99
CA ASN A 164 -10.88 -13.35 5.06
C ASN A 164 -10.30 -13.14 3.65
N THR A 165 -9.12 -12.52 3.56
CA THR A 165 -8.38 -12.32 2.31
C THR A 165 -8.14 -13.65 1.61
N TYR A 166 -7.66 -14.67 2.34
CA TYR A 166 -7.41 -16.00 1.78
C TYR A 166 -8.67 -16.65 1.20
N VAL A 167 -9.83 -16.52 1.88
CA VAL A 167 -11.11 -17.06 1.36
C VAL A 167 -11.50 -16.37 0.06
N LEU A 168 -11.37 -15.06 -0.04
CA LEU A 168 -11.71 -14.30 -1.24
C LEU A 168 -10.77 -14.63 -2.42
N MET A 169 -9.47 -14.76 -2.15
CA MET A 169 -8.47 -15.14 -3.16
C MET A 169 -8.64 -16.57 -3.70
N ARG A 170 -9.50 -17.40 -3.10
CA ARG A 170 -9.83 -18.73 -3.63
C ARG A 170 -10.98 -18.73 -4.64
N LEU A 171 -11.58 -17.57 -4.89
CA LEU A 171 -12.68 -17.40 -5.84
C LEU A 171 -12.20 -16.94 -7.23
N VAL A 172 -10.90 -16.65 -7.37
CA VAL A 172 -10.23 -16.25 -8.61
C VAL A 172 -9.59 -17.44 -9.31
#